data_AF-A0A552M4P1-F1
#
_entry.id   AF-A0A552M4P1-F1
#
_cell.length_a   1.000
_cell.length_b   1.000
_cell.length_c   1.000
_cell.angle_alpha   90.00
_cell.angle_beta   90.00
_cell.angle_gamma   90.00
#
_symmetry.space_group_name_H-M   'P 1'
#
loop_
_entity.id
_entity.type
_entity.pdbx_description
1 polymer ?
#
loop_
_entity_poly.entity_id
_entity_poly.type
_entity_poly.pdbx_seq_one_letter_code
_entity_poly.pdbx_strand_id
1 'polypeptide(L)'
;MVSIQDAKMRLDSIIAKARIDLYKPIQIAEVLRKSRLEKNIKILDLKTYQNQSIRWRDEVTIRLLNKVSTSSARYQHDVWSTTAMSPELLEILDRENKRTRGGVERYIYLKFSERQATVSSLIDYIDSQNEKSFDLKYLLDEFSAKAGIRRSIDKAYEIIAYSLFETIVVSLEAEITMSIPSIKQDLLNEFSDLAKALLGLDKNQNKRVFKAHIYRVGVTNAADRGLDMWANFGIAIQIKHLTLDEEIAQNIIDKVESDHIVIVCRDAHADVIKIIAQQISWGQRVRGIILESELINWYDRCLRGEFSNLLAKPLLQYLSDNFRKEFPQSIALIDFLEERKYLKLKIRDDDIWAID
;
A
#
# COMPACT_ATOMS: atom_id res chain seq x y z
N MET A 1 -30.36 7.83 23.10
CA MET A 1 -30.52 8.64 21.88
C MET A 1 -29.11 8.93 21.39
N VAL A 2 -28.77 8.63 20.14
CA VAL A 2 -27.40 8.79 19.62
C VAL A 2 -27.09 10.29 19.49
N SER A 3 -25.97 10.74 20.05
CA SER A 3 -25.58 12.15 20.13
C SER A 3 -24.60 12.55 19.01
N ILE A 4 -24.36 13.87 18.87
CA ILE A 4 -23.32 14.37 17.96
C ILE A 4 -21.91 13.94 18.39
N GLN A 5 -21.65 13.83 19.70
CA GLN A 5 -20.40 13.26 20.23
C GLN A 5 -20.20 11.81 19.77
N ASP A 6 -21.25 10.98 19.81
CA ASP A 6 -21.15 9.58 19.36
C ASP A 6 -20.82 9.50 17.87
N ALA A 7 -21.46 10.36 17.06
CA ALA A 7 -21.20 10.45 15.62
C ALA A 7 -19.77 10.93 15.31
N LYS A 8 -19.27 11.92 16.06
CA LYS A 8 -17.88 12.39 15.93
C LYS A 8 -16.89 11.31 16.36
N MET A 9 -17.08 10.69 17.52
CA MET A 9 -16.22 9.60 18.00
C MET A 9 -16.14 8.46 16.98
N ARG A 10 -17.27 8.14 16.33
CA ARG A 10 -17.28 7.16 15.25
C ARG A 10 -16.46 7.64 14.05
N LEU A 11 -16.64 8.87 13.60
CA LEU A 11 -15.87 9.44 12.50
C LEU A 11 -14.37 9.44 12.80
N ASP A 12 -13.97 9.86 14.00
CA ASP A 12 -12.58 9.84 14.45
C ASP A 12 -12.00 8.43 14.45
N SER A 13 -12.78 7.44 14.89
CA SER A 13 -12.38 6.02 14.82
C SER A 13 -12.14 5.56 13.38
N ILE A 14 -13.00 5.97 12.45
CA ILE A 14 -12.84 5.65 11.01
C ILE A 14 -11.60 6.34 10.45
N ILE A 15 -11.38 7.62 10.77
CA ILE A 15 -10.19 8.37 10.35
C ILE A 15 -8.92 7.70 10.90
N ALA A 16 -8.89 7.38 12.19
CA ALA A 16 -7.74 6.74 12.85
C ALA A 16 -7.42 5.36 12.26
N LYS A 17 -8.44 4.61 11.82
CA LYS A 17 -8.27 3.29 11.19
C LYS A 17 -7.98 3.36 9.69
N ALA A 18 -8.22 4.50 9.04
CA ALA A 18 -7.99 4.66 7.61
C ALA A 18 -6.50 4.63 7.29
N ARG A 19 -6.14 4.11 6.11
CA ARG A 19 -4.80 4.25 5.53
C ARG A 19 -4.54 5.71 5.16
N ILE A 20 -3.31 5.97 4.75
CA ILE A 20 -2.75 7.27 4.36
C ILE A 20 -3.60 8.11 3.37
N ASP A 21 -4.38 7.44 2.52
CA ASP A 21 -5.19 8.06 1.48
C ASP A 21 -6.59 8.50 1.94
N LEU A 22 -7.02 8.07 3.13
CA LEU A 22 -8.34 8.38 3.71
C LEU A 22 -9.54 8.12 2.78
N TYR A 23 -9.51 7.08 1.93
CA TYR A 23 -10.62 6.78 1.01
C TYR A 23 -12.00 6.77 1.69
N LYS A 24 -12.17 6.01 2.78
CA LYS A 24 -13.45 5.94 3.51
C LYS A 24 -13.86 7.28 4.14
N PRO A 25 -12.99 7.99 4.88
CA PRO A 25 -13.30 9.35 5.35
C PRO A 25 -13.67 10.33 4.23
N ILE A 26 -12.92 10.37 3.13
CA ILE A 26 -13.22 11.26 1.98
C ILE A 26 -14.58 10.90 1.39
N GLN A 27 -14.93 9.61 1.31
CA GLN A 27 -16.25 9.17 0.88
C GLN A 27 -17.38 9.72 1.76
N ILE A 28 -17.18 9.76 3.08
CA ILE A 28 -18.12 10.40 4.03
C ILE A 28 -18.23 11.90 3.73
N ALA A 29 -17.09 12.59 3.57
CA ALA A 29 -17.08 14.02 3.25
C ALA A 29 -17.85 14.34 1.96
N GLU A 30 -17.69 13.53 0.92
CA GLU A 30 -18.34 13.79 -0.37
C GLU A 30 -19.85 13.52 -0.33
N VAL A 31 -20.32 12.53 0.44
CA VAL A 31 -21.77 12.35 0.66
C VAL A 31 -22.36 13.55 1.40
N LEU A 32 -21.70 14.00 2.47
CA LEU A 32 -22.14 15.17 3.24
C LEU A 32 -22.17 16.44 2.37
N ARG A 33 -21.17 16.61 1.51
CA ARG A 33 -21.11 17.72 0.55
C ARG A 33 -22.25 17.70 -0.44
N LYS A 34 -22.54 16.53 -1.05
CA LYS A 34 -23.64 16.35 -2.00
C LYS A 34 -24.98 16.64 -1.36
N SER A 35 -25.24 16.11 -0.16
CA SER A 35 -26.45 16.42 0.62
C SER A 35 -26.58 17.92 0.93
N ARG A 36 -25.49 18.60 1.28
CA ARG A 36 -25.51 20.03 1.61
C ARG A 36 -25.76 20.93 0.39
N LEU A 37 -25.14 20.62 -0.75
CA LEU A 37 -25.16 21.49 -1.94
C LEU A 37 -26.27 21.15 -2.93
N GLU A 38 -26.47 19.88 -3.24
CA GLU A 38 -27.39 19.42 -4.29
C GLU A 38 -28.74 18.97 -3.73
N LYS A 39 -28.79 18.56 -2.45
CA LYS A 39 -30.02 18.12 -1.74
C LYS A 39 -30.83 17.03 -2.47
N ASN A 40 -30.18 16.28 -3.36
CA ASN A 40 -30.77 15.23 -4.20
C ASN A 40 -30.64 13.82 -3.61
N ILE A 41 -29.99 13.68 -2.45
CA ILE A 41 -29.85 12.41 -1.73
C ILE A 41 -30.60 12.43 -0.41
N LYS A 42 -31.02 11.24 0.04
CA LYS A 42 -31.64 11.03 1.35
C LYS A 42 -30.67 10.20 2.19
N ILE A 43 -30.09 10.79 3.23
CA ILE A 43 -29.02 10.16 4.01
C ILE A 43 -29.47 8.85 4.68
N LEU A 44 -30.72 8.79 5.15
CA LEU A 44 -31.31 7.57 5.70
C LEU A 44 -31.64 6.48 4.66
N ASP A 45 -31.62 6.81 3.36
CA ASP A 45 -31.80 5.84 2.28
C ASP A 45 -30.47 5.60 1.56
N LEU A 46 -29.77 4.56 2.00
CA LEU A 46 -28.46 4.15 1.50
C LEU A 46 -28.42 3.99 -0.03
N LYS A 47 -29.53 3.57 -0.66
CA LYS A 47 -29.60 3.36 -2.12
C LYS A 47 -29.39 4.66 -2.89
N THR A 48 -29.66 5.82 -2.28
CA THR A 48 -29.53 7.12 -2.95
C THR A 48 -28.08 7.57 -3.14
N TYR A 49 -27.11 7.01 -2.39
CA TYR A 49 -25.71 7.45 -2.47
C TYR A 49 -24.67 6.34 -2.44
N GLN A 50 -24.97 5.10 -2.03
CA GLN A 50 -23.97 4.04 -1.82
C GLN A 50 -23.02 3.87 -3.01
N ASN A 51 -23.57 3.59 -4.21
CA ASN A 51 -22.76 3.39 -5.41
C ASN A 51 -22.12 4.68 -5.92
N GLN A 52 -22.85 5.80 -5.87
CA GLN A 52 -22.37 7.09 -6.39
C GLN A 52 -21.25 7.68 -5.53
N SER A 53 -21.26 7.40 -4.23
CA SER A 53 -20.26 7.89 -3.28
C SER A 53 -18.84 7.40 -3.58
N ILE A 54 -18.69 6.21 -4.18
CA ILE A 54 -17.40 5.72 -4.68
C ILE A 54 -16.88 6.66 -5.77
N ARG A 55 -17.72 6.98 -6.75
CA ARG A 55 -17.35 7.88 -7.86
C ARG A 55 -16.98 9.27 -7.36
N TRP A 56 -17.77 9.85 -6.46
CA TRP A 56 -17.47 11.18 -5.91
C TRP A 56 -16.16 11.22 -5.15
N ARG A 57 -15.89 10.18 -4.35
CA ARG A 57 -14.59 10.02 -3.68
C ARG A 57 -13.46 9.90 -4.71
N ASP A 58 -13.62 9.07 -5.74
CA ASP A 58 -12.58 8.83 -6.74
C ASP A 58 -12.25 10.09 -7.56
N GLU A 59 -13.26 10.89 -7.91
CA GLU A 59 -13.04 12.21 -8.53
C GLU A 59 -12.14 13.10 -7.66
N VAL A 60 -12.32 13.09 -6.34
CA VAL A 60 -11.48 13.83 -5.40
C VAL A 60 -10.09 13.20 -5.26
N THR A 61 -9.98 11.88 -5.07
CA THR A 61 -8.68 11.25 -4.84
C THR A 61 -7.81 11.23 -6.09
N ILE A 62 -8.38 11.20 -7.29
CA ILE A 62 -7.64 11.44 -8.53
C ILE A 62 -7.06 12.86 -8.52
N ARG A 63 -7.86 13.87 -8.19
CA ARG A 63 -7.38 15.25 -8.13
C ARG A 63 -6.30 15.45 -7.07
N LEU A 64 -6.47 14.85 -5.89
CA LEU A 64 -5.56 15.06 -4.77
C LEU A 64 -4.30 14.19 -4.83
N LEU A 65 -4.41 12.96 -5.32
CA LEU A 65 -3.36 11.93 -5.19
C LEU A 65 -3.02 11.23 -6.51
N ASN A 66 -3.73 11.53 -7.59
CA ASN A 66 -3.64 10.82 -8.87
C ASN A 66 -3.89 9.30 -8.74
N LYS A 67 -4.77 8.89 -7.82
CA LYS A 67 -5.12 7.48 -7.59
C LYS A 67 -6.56 7.28 -7.12
N VAL A 68 -7.03 6.05 -7.30
CA VAL A 68 -8.34 5.55 -6.85
C VAL A 68 -8.16 4.37 -5.90
N SER A 69 -9.19 4.08 -5.10
CA SER A 69 -9.19 2.89 -4.28
C SER A 69 -9.29 1.65 -5.17
N THR A 70 -8.34 0.74 -5.00
CA THR A 70 -8.31 -0.56 -5.68
C THR A 70 -8.93 -1.69 -4.84
N SER A 71 -9.50 -1.36 -3.68
CA SER A 71 -10.21 -2.32 -2.85
C SER A 71 -11.51 -2.77 -3.51
N SER A 72 -12.03 -3.96 -3.16
CA SER A 72 -13.30 -4.43 -3.71
C SER A 72 -14.47 -3.49 -3.39
N ALA A 73 -15.48 -3.44 -4.26
CA ALA A 73 -16.69 -2.64 -4.04
C ALA A 73 -17.35 -2.95 -2.68
N ARG A 74 -17.36 -4.22 -2.27
CA ARG A 74 -17.83 -4.65 -0.94
C ARG A 74 -17.09 -3.94 0.19
N TYR A 75 -15.75 -3.91 0.14
CA TYR A 75 -14.94 -3.25 1.16
C TYR A 75 -15.15 -1.73 1.18
N GLN A 76 -15.34 -1.12 0.01
CA GLN A 76 -15.59 0.32 -0.08
C GLN A 76 -16.97 0.69 0.48
N HIS A 77 -18.00 -0.10 0.17
CA HIS A 77 -19.36 0.08 0.69
C HIS A 77 -19.48 -0.18 2.20
N ASP A 78 -18.58 -0.97 2.78
CA ASP A 78 -18.55 -1.27 4.21
C ASP A 78 -18.36 -0.02 5.10
N VAL A 79 -17.96 1.13 4.53
CA VAL A 79 -18.02 2.40 5.29
C VAL A 79 -19.42 2.73 5.80
N TRP A 80 -20.47 2.24 5.14
CA TRP A 80 -21.88 2.47 5.48
C TRP A 80 -22.49 1.40 6.39
N SER A 81 -21.68 0.47 6.89
CA SER A 81 -22.17 -0.60 7.77
C SER A 81 -22.51 -0.07 9.17
N THR A 82 -23.28 -0.85 9.92
CA THR A 82 -23.64 -0.55 11.32
C THR A 82 -22.42 -0.47 12.26
N THR A 83 -21.30 -1.08 11.88
CA THR A 83 -20.06 -1.08 12.66
C THR A 83 -19.09 0.04 12.22
N ALA A 84 -19.38 0.70 11.09
CA ALA A 84 -18.66 1.86 10.58
C ALA A 84 -19.53 3.12 10.71
N MET A 85 -19.88 3.78 9.61
CA MET A 85 -20.74 4.98 9.60
C MET A 85 -22.14 4.60 9.11
N SER A 86 -23.02 4.21 10.03
CA SER A 86 -24.39 3.86 9.68
C SER A 86 -25.17 5.08 9.14
N PRO A 87 -26.22 4.89 8.33
CA PRO A 87 -27.07 5.99 7.86
C PRO A 87 -27.61 6.89 8.99
N GLU A 88 -27.92 6.32 10.16
CA GLU A 88 -28.42 7.08 11.32
C GLU A 88 -27.35 7.98 11.93
N LEU A 89 -26.11 7.50 12.03
CA LEU A 89 -24.97 8.31 12.47
C LEU A 89 -24.61 9.37 11.42
N LEU A 90 -24.67 9.01 10.14
CA LEU A 90 -24.41 9.93 9.04
C LEU A 90 -25.44 11.06 9.00
N GLU A 91 -26.72 10.79 9.31
CA GLU A 91 -27.77 11.80 9.38
C GLU A 91 -27.52 12.83 10.49
N ILE A 92 -26.90 12.41 11.59
CA ILE A 92 -26.47 13.33 12.65
C ILE A 92 -25.33 14.23 12.14
N LEU A 93 -24.32 13.64 11.48
CA LEU A 93 -23.24 14.40 10.86
C LEU A 93 -23.74 15.33 9.74
N ASP A 94 -24.74 14.93 8.96
CA ASP A 94 -25.30 15.72 7.87
C ASP A 94 -26.02 16.98 8.36
N ARG A 95 -26.88 16.84 9.38
CA ARG A 95 -27.53 17.97 10.03
C ARG A 95 -26.51 18.95 10.58
N GLU A 96 -25.46 18.43 11.22
CA GLU A 96 -24.40 19.25 11.77
C GLU A 96 -23.53 19.92 10.71
N ASN A 97 -23.21 19.20 9.64
CA ASN A 97 -22.46 19.72 8.51
C ASN A 97 -23.23 20.84 7.78
N LYS A 98 -24.56 20.74 7.70
CA LYS A 98 -25.44 21.81 7.21
C LYS A 98 -25.45 23.00 8.17
N ARG A 99 -25.58 22.78 9.49
CA ARG A 99 -25.53 23.82 10.53
C ARG A 99 -24.24 24.64 10.43
N THR A 100 -23.10 23.97 10.27
CA THR A 100 -21.75 24.55 10.21
C THR A 100 -21.33 24.97 8.80
N ARG A 101 -22.20 24.81 7.79
CA ARG A 101 -21.92 25.12 6.37
C ARG A 101 -20.70 24.39 5.78
N GLY A 102 -20.44 23.16 6.23
CA GLY A 102 -19.34 22.31 5.75
C GLY A 102 -18.28 21.99 6.81
N GLY A 103 -18.57 22.14 8.10
CA GLY A 103 -17.60 21.94 9.18
C GLY A 103 -17.07 20.50 9.27
N VAL A 104 -17.95 19.51 9.09
CA VAL A 104 -17.57 18.08 9.12
C VAL A 104 -16.74 17.72 7.89
N GLU A 105 -17.12 18.22 6.71
CA GLU A 105 -16.31 18.06 5.49
C GLU A 105 -14.91 18.64 5.67
N ARG A 106 -14.82 19.90 6.14
CA ARG A 106 -13.55 20.58 6.43
C ARG A 106 -12.69 19.77 7.40
N TYR A 107 -13.28 19.29 8.50
CA TYR A 107 -12.58 18.50 9.50
C TYR A 107 -11.89 17.28 8.88
N ILE A 108 -12.60 16.50 8.05
CA ILE A 108 -12.04 15.33 7.36
C ILE A 108 -10.86 15.73 6.47
N TYR A 109 -10.97 16.81 5.70
CA TYR A 109 -9.90 17.26 4.80
C TYR A 109 -8.70 17.85 5.51
N LEU A 110 -8.88 18.44 6.69
CA LEU A 110 -7.76 18.87 7.51
C LEU A 110 -7.05 17.68 8.17
N LYS A 111 -7.79 16.64 8.59
CA LYS A 111 -7.19 15.36 9.00
C LYS A 111 -6.46 14.65 7.86
N PHE A 112 -6.92 14.82 6.62
CA PHE A 112 -6.16 14.41 5.44
C PHE A 112 -4.87 15.22 5.31
N SER A 113 -4.92 16.55 5.46
CA SER A 113 -3.76 17.44 5.39
C SER A 113 -2.68 17.11 6.44
N GLU A 114 -3.06 16.92 7.70
CA GLU A 114 -2.16 16.48 8.78
C GLU A 114 -1.42 15.19 8.41
N ARG A 115 -2.14 14.25 7.75
CA ARG A 115 -1.56 12.98 7.32
C ARG A 115 -0.60 13.18 6.15
N GLN A 116 -0.94 14.00 5.16
CA GLN A 116 -0.04 14.33 4.05
C GLN A 116 1.26 14.99 4.55
N ALA A 117 1.17 15.90 5.53
CA ALA A 117 2.34 16.50 6.15
C ALA A 117 3.23 15.46 6.85
N THR A 118 2.63 14.49 7.53
CA THR A 118 3.37 13.37 8.14
C THR A 118 4.16 12.58 7.08
N VAL A 119 3.55 12.30 5.93
CA VAL A 119 4.20 11.58 4.83
C VAL A 119 5.31 12.43 4.21
N SER A 120 5.08 13.73 4.04
CA SER A 120 6.08 14.66 3.51
C SER A 120 7.35 14.56 4.36
N SER A 121 7.21 14.62 5.69
CA SER A 121 8.36 14.51 6.60
C SER A 121 9.16 13.21 6.46
N LEU A 122 8.51 12.10 6.06
CA LEU A 122 9.20 10.83 5.84
C LEU A 122 9.94 10.78 4.50
N ILE A 123 9.33 11.34 3.46
CA ILE A 123 9.98 11.49 2.15
C ILE A 123 11.18 12.42 2.28
N ASP A 124 11.01 13.55 2.97
CA ASP A 124 12.08 14.51 3.25
C ASP A 124 13.21 13.86 4.06
N TYR A 125 12.87 13.01 5.05
CA TYR A 125 13.87 12.19 5.74
C TYR A 125 14.66 11.36 4.74
N ILE A 126 14.00 10.51 3.94
CA ILE A 126 14.65 9.61 2.97
C ILE A 126 15.56 10.40 2.01
N ASP A 127 15.08 11.52 1.47
CA ASP A 127 15.78 12.29 0.44
C ASP A 127 16.93 13.14 0.98
N SER A 128 16.87 13.52 2.26
CA SER A 128 17.95 14.29 2.91
C SER A 128 19.05 13.39 3.48
N GLN A 129 18.85 12.07 3.54
CA GLN A 129 19.85 11.15 4.04
C GLN A 129 20.91 10.80 2.99
N ASN A 130 22.09 10.39 3.49
CA ASN A 130 23.13 9.75 2.71
C ASN A 130 23.51 8.40 3.34
N GLU A 131 24.50 7.72 2.75
CA GLU A 131 24.94 6.40 3.16
C GLU A 131 25.43 6.32 4.62
N LYS A 132 25.88 7.44 5.19
CA LYS A 132 26.32 7.50 6.58
C LYS A 132 25.17 7.79 7.54
N SER A 133 24.19 8.58 7.13
CA SER A 133 23.13 9.09 8.02
C SER A 133 21.83 8.30 7.97
N PHE A 134 21.55 7.56 6.90
CA PHE A 134 20.30 6.81 6.77
C PHE A 134 20.16 5.66 7.78
N ASP A 135 19.11 5.69 8.59
CA ASP A 135 18.73 4.62 9.51
C ASP A 135 17.37 4.03 9.11
N LEU A 136 17.37 2.74 8.76
CA LEU A 136 16.15 2.00 8.43
C LEU A 136 15.26 1.79 9.65
N LYS A 137 15.86 1.53 10.81
CA LYS A 137 15.11 1.27 12.04
C LYS A 137 14.33 2.52 12.43
N TYR A 138 14.97 3.69 12.35
CA TYR A 138 14.29 4.97 12.55
C TYR A 138 13.08 5.13 11.62
N LEU A 139 13.24 4.85 10.32
CA LEU A 139 12.13 4.92 9.36
C LEU A 139 10.96 3.99 9.74
N LEU A 140 11.25 2.75 10.14
CA LEU A 140 10.24 1.77 10.57
C LEU A 140 9.55 2.16 11.89
N ASP A 141 10.30 2.70 12.84
CA ASP A 141 9.80 3.19 14.12
C ASP A 141 8.82 4.36 13.91
N GLU A 142 9.12 5.26 12.97
CA GLU A 142 8.22 6.38 12.63
C GLU A 142 6.86 5.90 12.10
N PHE A 143 6.83 4.85 11.27
CA PHE A 143 5.57 4.23 10.85
C PHE A 143 4.81 3.60 12.01
N SER A 144 5.53 2.99 12.96
CA SER A 144 4.91 2.31 14.11
C SER A 144 4.34 3.28 15.15
N ALA A 145 5.04 4.39 15.39
CA ALA A 145 4.69 5.39 16.41
C ALA A 145 3.56 6.32 15.96
N LYS A 146 3.55 6.74 14.68
CA LYS A 146 2.58 7.72 14.18
C LYS A 146 1.25 7.07 13.80
N ALA A 147 0.23 7.27 14.64
CA ALA A 147 -1.10 6.68 14.48
C ALA A 147 -1.72 6.86 13.08
N GLY A 148 -1.47 8.01 12.43
CA GLY A 148 -2.01 8.32 11.10
C GLY A 148 -1.45 7.45 9.97
N ILE A 149 -0.24 6.90 10.10
CA ILE A 149 0.44 6.13 9.04
C ILE A 149 0.72 4.67 9.42
N ARG A 150 0.49 4.29 10.69
CA ARG A 150 0.68 2.92 11.18
C ARG A 150 -0.01 1.84 10.35
N ARG A 151 -1.16 2.15 9.75
CA ARG A 151 -1.91 1.21 8.87
C ARG A 151 -1.31 1.07 7.46
N SER A 152 -0.30 1.86 7.13
CA SER A 152 0.44 1.81 5.87
C SER A 152 1.83 1.17 6.01
N ILE A 153 2.19 0.69 7.20
CA ILE A 153 3.49 0.07 7.47
C ILE A 153 3.76 -1.14 6.56
N ASP A 154 2.76 -1.95 6.25
CA ASP A 154 2.93 -3.11 5.35
C ASP A 154 3.46 -2.69 3.97
N LYS A 155 3.02 -1.54 3.46
CA LYS A 155 3.53 -0.97 2.20
C LYS A 155 4.93 -0.41 2.34
N ALA A 156 5.27 0.17 3.48
CA ALA A 156 6.66 0.55 3.76
C ALA A 156 7.58 -0.68 3.71
N TYR A 157 7.20 -1.79 4.36
CA TYR A 157 7.97 -3.05 4.31
C TYR A 157 8.15 -3.59 2.90
N GLU A 158 7.09 -3.55 2.09
CA GLU A 158 7.17 -3.99 0.69
C GLU A 158 8.18 -3.17 -0.11
N ILE A 159 8.17 -1.84 0.06
CA ILE A 159 9.12 -0.95 -0.60
C ILE A 159 10.55 -1.19 -0.10
N ILE A 160 10.72 -1.35 1.22
CA ILE A 160 12.01 -1.57 1.87
C ILE A 160 12.63 -2.87 1.38
N ALA A 161 11.87 -3.97 1.40
CA ALA A 161 12.33 -5.28 0.94
C ALA A 161 12.64 -5.25 -0.56
N TYR A 162 11.75 -4.68 -1.38
CA TYR A 162 11.96 -4.53 -2.82
C TYR A 162 13.27 -3.78 -3.14
N SER A 163 13.45 -2.61 -2.53
CA SER A 163 14.60 -1.74 -2.82
C SER A 163 15.92 -2.44 -2.49
N LEU A 164 15.96 -3.21 -1.40
CA LEU A 164 17.12 -4.00 -1.04
C LEU A 164 17.36 -5.15 -2.01
N PHE A 165 16.34 -5.98 -2.26
CA PHE A 165 16.48 -7.18 -3.08
C PHE A 165 16.85 -6.84 -4.51
N GLU A 166 16.19 -5.85 -5.12
CA GLU A 166 16.51 -5.41 -6.47
C GLU A 166 17.93 -4.85 -6.54
N THR A 167 18.34 -4.01 -5.56
CA THR A 167 19.71 -3.47 -5.52
C THR A 167 20.74 -4.59 -5.52
N ILE A 168 20.57 -5.60 -4.67
CA ILE A 168 21.53 -6.71 -4.56
C ILE A 168 21.51 -7.55 -5.83
N VAL A 169 20.35 -7.96 -6.32
CA VAL A 169 20.22 -8.83 -7.50
C VAL A 169 20.83 -8.17 -8.74
N VAL A 170 20.54 -6.89 -8.98
CA VAL A 170 21.09 -6.15 -10.11
C VAL A 170 22.60 -5.94 -9.96
N SER A 171 23.09 -5.62 -8.75
CA SER A 171 24.52 -5.39 -8.51
C SER A 171 25.37 -6.65 -8.57
N LEU A 172 24.78 -7.82 -8.31
CA LEU A 172 25.42 -9.12 -8.56
C LEU A 172 25.48 -9.47 -10.05
N GLU A 173 24.85 -8.66 -10.91
CA GLU A 173 24.73 -8.88 -12.36
C GLU A 173 24.17 -10.26 -12.72
N ALA A 174 23.36 -10.85 -11.83
CA ALA A 174 22.87 -12.21 -11.98
C ALA A 174 22.09 -12.39 -13.30
N GLU A 175 22.34 -13.52 -13.97
CA GLU A 175 21.75 -13.85 -15.26
C GLU A 175 20.94 -15.14 -15.21
N ILE A 176 19.84 -15.14 -15.95
CA ILE A 176 18.97 -16.28 -16.18
C ILE A 176 19.19 -16.74 -17.60
N THR A 177 19.55 -18.01 -17.76
CA THR A 177 19.67 -18.65 -19.06
C THR A 177 18.45 -19.52 -19.31
N MET A 178 17.72 -19.24 -20.39
CA MET A 178 16.70 -20.12 -20.94
C MET A 178 17.27 -20.82 -22.17
N SER A 179 17.17 -22.14 -22.21
CA SER A 179 17.66 -22.94 -23.34
C SER A 179 16.79 -24.15 -23.61
N ILE A 180 16.63 -24.47 -24.89
CA ILE A 180 16.00 -25.71 -25.35
C ILE A 180 17.12 -26.72 -25.65
N PRO A 181 17.11 -27.91 -25.02
CA PRO A 181 18.09 -28.95 -25.32
C PRO A 181 18.08 -29.34 -26.80
N SER A 182 19.26 -29.57 -27.39
CA SER A 182 19.40 -29.87 -28.82
C SER A 182 18.57 -31.10 -29.27
N ILE A 183 18.34 -32.07 -28.38
CA ILE A 183 17.49 -33.24 -28.66
C ILE A 183 16.01 -32.89 -28.92
N LYS A 184 15.59 -31.66 -28.63
CA LYS A 184 14.23 -31.15 -28.87
C LYS A 184 14.16 -30.17 -30.03
N GLN A 185 15.21 -30.09 -30.87
CA GLN A 185 15.26 -29.12 -31.97
C GLN A 185 14.12 -29.29 -32.98
N ASP A 186 13.74 -30.53 -33.32
CA ASP A 186 12.64 -30.77 -34.25
C ASP A 186 11.30 -30.23 -33.70
N LEU A 187 11.09 -30.32 -32.39
CA LEU A 187 9.91 -29.75 -31.73
C LEU A 187 9.95 -28.21 -31.74
N LEU A 188 11.11 -27.60 -31.53
CA LEU A 188 11.28 -26.15 -31.65
C LEU A 188 11.07 -25.68 -33.09
N ASN A 189 11.48 -26.48 -34.08
CA ASN A 189 11.26 -26.15 -35.49
C ASN A 189 9.77 -26.15 -35.85
N GLU A 190 9.02 -27.15 -35.36
CA GLU A 190 7.57 -27.27 -35.55
C GLU A 190 6.81 -26.09 -34.92
N PHE A 191 7.13 -25.73 -33.68
CA PHE A 191 6.45 -24.68 -32.92
C PHE A 191 7.25 -23.38 -32.83
N SER A 192 8.04 -23.07 -33.86
CA SER A 192 9.01 -21.97 -33.81
C SER A 192 8.37 -20.60 -33.63
N ASP A 193 7.15 -20.41 -34.14
CA ASP A 193 6.37 -19.18 -34.00
C ASP A 193 5.85 -19.00 -32.56
N LEU A 194 5.29 -20.07 -31.98
CA LEU A 194 4.82 -20.09 -30.61
C LEU A 194 5.97 -19.92 -29.61
N ALA A 195 7.08 -20.62 -29.82
CA ALA A 195 8.28 -20.50 -29.00
C ALA A 195 8.83 -19.06 -29.03
N LYS A 196 8.76 -18.39 -30.19
CA LYS A 196 9.20 -16.99 -30.31
C LYS A 196 8.29 -16.05 -29.54
N ALA A 197 6.98 -16.28 -29.58
CA ALA A 197 6.00 -15.47 -28.85
C ALA A 197 6.10 -15.65 -27.33
N LEU A 198 6.22 -16.90 -26.85
CA LEU A 198 6.18 -17.20 -25.40
C LEU A 198 7.55 -17.14 -24.72
N LEU A 199 8.59 -17.64 -25.38
CA LEU A 199 9.92 -17.83 -24.81
C LEU A 199 10.95 -16.86 -25.41
N GLY A 200 10.63 -16.27 -26.56
CA GLY A 200 11.57 -15.49 -27.35
C GLY A 200 12.73 -16.33 -27.89
N LEU A 201 12.46 -17.61 -28.17
CA LEU A 201 13.36 -18.57 -28.80
C LEU A 201 12.76 -19.01 -30.13
N ASP A 202 13.57 -19.33 -31.12
CA ASP A 202 13.10 -19.84 -32.40
C ASP A 202 14.08 -20.88 -32.98
N LYS A 203 13.75 -21.45 -34.14
CA LYS A 203 14.60 -22.46 -34.80
C LYS A 203 16.06 -22.03 -34.99
N ASN A 204 16.35 -20.73 -35.07
CA ASN A 204 17.70 -20.18 -35.21
C ASN A 204 18.32 -19.76 -33.87
N GLN A 205 17.50 -19.57 -32.83
CA GLN A 205 17.92 -19.14 -31.50
C GLN A 205 17.30 -20.04 -30.42
N ASN A 206 18.04 -21.08 -30.00
CA ASN A 206 17.59 -22.03 -28.97
C ASN A 206 18.03 -21.66 -27.53
N LYS A 207 18.75 -20.55 -27.37
CA LYS A 207 19.24 -20.05 -26.08
C LYS A 207 19.06 -18.54 -25.98
N ARG A 208 18.65 -18.07 -24.81
CA ARG A 208 18.56 -16.65 -24.48
C ARG A 208 18.98 -16.40 -23.03
N VAL A 209 19.65 -15.28 -22.82
CA VAL A 209 20.13 -14.83 -21.52
C VAL A 209 19.42 -13.53 -21.16
N PHE A 210 19.00 -13.41 -19.91
CA PHE A 210 18.28 -12.26 -19.37
C PHE A 210 18.85 -11.88 -18.02
N LYS A 211 18.77 -10.61 -17.64
CA LYS A 211 19.12 -10.17 -16.29
C LYS A 211 18.06 -10.63 -15.28
N ALA A 212 18.51 -11.05 -14.11
CA ALA A 212 17.65 -11.35 -12.98
C ALA A 212 17.07 -10.05 -12.40
N HIS A 213 15.78 -10.05 -12.11
CA HIS A 213 15.06 -8.89 -11.58
C HIS A 213 13.95 -9.35 -10.63
N ILE A 214 13.69 -8.50 -9.64
CA ILE A 214 12.52 -8.54 -8.77
C ILE A 214 11.49 -7.53 -9.29
N TYR A 215 10.22 -7.88 -9.18
CA TYR A 215 9.11 -7.03 -9.59
C TYR A 215 8.09 -6.95 -8.45
N ARG A 216 7.69 -5.72 -8.10
CA ARG A 216 6.52 -5.48 -7.23
C ARG A 216 5.24 -5.72 -8.01
N VAL A 217 4.32 -6.45 -7.42
CA VAL A 217 3.05 -6.80 -8.08
C VAL A 217 1.97 -5.79 -7.69
N GLY A 218 1.46 -5.09 -8.69
CA GLY A 218 0.34 -4.16 -8.54
C GLY A 218 -1.00 -4.87 -8.30
N VAL A 219 -2.02 -4.08 -7.98
CA VAL A 219 -3.28 -4.57 -7.40
C VAL A 219 -4.06 -5.55 -8.29
N THR A 220 -3.92 -5.49 -9.61
CA THR A 220 -4.61 -6.42 -10.53
C THR A 220 -4.01 -7.83 -10.54
N ASN A 221 -2.69 -7.97 -10.48
CA ASN A 221 -2.04 -9.30 -10.42
C ASN A 221 -1.93 -9.83 -8.98
N ALA A 222 -1.84 -8.93 -7.99
CA ALA A 222 -1.70 -9.28 -6.57
C ALA A 222 -3.02 -9.72 -5.92
N ALA A 223 -4.16 -9.15 -6.32
CA ALA A 223 -5.46 -9.53 -5.74
C ALA A 223 -5.88 -10.96 -6.15
N ASP A 224 -5.56 -11.36 -7.37
CA ASP A 224 -5.95 -12.66 -7.91
C ASP A 224 -4.97 -13.79 -7.53
N ARG A 225 -3.69 -13.46 -7.26
CA ARG A 225 -2.63 -14.46 -6.89
C ARG A 225 -2.05 -14.30 -5.49
N GLY A 226 -2.57 -13.36 -4.69
CA GLY A 226 -2.16 -13.12 -3.31
C GLY A 226 -0.67 -12.74 -3.14
N LEU A 227 -0.03 -12.16 -4.16
CA LEU A 227 1.42 -12.05 -4.28
C LEU A 227 1.93 -10.61 -4.17
N ASP A 228 2.93 -10.37 -3.31
CA ASP A 228 3.49 -9.03 -3.07
C ASP A 228 4.60 -8.69 -4.08
N MET A 229 5.54 -9.62 -4.28
CA MET A 229 6.63 -9.49 -5.26
C MET A 229 6.97 -10.83 -5.91
N TRP A 230 7.45 -10.80 -7.15
CA TRP A 230 7.95 -12.00 -7.85
C TRP A 230 9.27 -11.70 -8.56
N ALA A 231 10.06 -12.73 -8.71
CA ALA A 231 11.29 -12.72 -9.46
C ALA A 231 11.11 -13.40 -10.81
N ASN A 232 11.73 -12.89 -11.87
CA ASN A 232 11.72 -13.55 -13.18
C ASN A 232 12.47 -14.90 -13.21
N PHE A 233 13.09 -15.30 -12.10
CA PHE A 233 13.69 -16.61 -11.87
C PHE A 233 12.85 -17.52 -10.95
N GLY A 234 11.55 -17.22 -10.81
CA GLY A 234 10.56 -18.13 -10.22
C GLY A 234 10.29 -17.97 -8.73
N ILE A 235 11.02 -17.11 -8.02
CA ILE A 235 10.77 -16.85 -6.59
C ILE A 235 9.57 -15.92 -6.42
N ALA A 236 8.61 -16.32 -5.58
CA ALA A 236 7.58 -15.45 -5.02
C ALA A 236 8.01 -14.95 -3.65
N ILE A 237 7.77 -13.68 -3.36
CA ILE A 237 8.15 -13.04 -2.10
C ILE A 237 6.89 -12.46 -1.46
N GLN A 238 6.71 -12.75 -0.17
CA GLN A 238 5.56 -12.38 0.64
C GLN A 238 5.99 -11.51 1.81
N ILE A 239 5.33 -10.38 1.98
CA ILE A 239 5.57 -9.44 3.07
C ILE A 239 4.47 -9.58 4.11
N LYS A 240 4.84 -9.92 5.34
CA LYS A 240 3.90 -10.14 6.45
C LYS A 240 4.44 -9.53 7.73
N HIS A 241 4.19 -8.24 7.89
CA HIS A 241 4.68 -7.47 9.03
C HIS A 241 3.81 -7.63 10.30
N LEU A 242 2.47 -7.59 10.20
CA LEU A 242 1.64 -7.40 11.40
C LEU A 242 1.22 -8.68 12.15
N THR A 243 0.81 -9.75 11.47
CA THR A 243 0.26 -10.96 12.10
C THR A 243 0.47 -12.16 11.21
N LEU A 244 1.12 -13.19 11.74
CA LEU A 244 1.22 -14.47 11.09
C LEU A 244 0.82 -15.53 12.11
N ASP A 245 -0.36 -16.09 11.92
CA ASP A 245 -0.81 -17.32 12.56
C ASP A 245 -0.84 -18.44 11.52
N GLU A 246 -1.02 -19.68 11.96
CA GLU A 246 -1.03 -20.86 11.09
C GLU A 246 -2.06 -20.76 9.94
N GLU A 247 -3.22 -20.18 10.20
CA GLU A 247 -4.29 -20.03 9.19
C GLU A 247 -3.92 -19.01 8.11
N ILE A 248 -3.43 -17.83 8.49
CA ILE A 248 -2.96 -16.80 7.57
C ILE A 248 -1.78 -17.33 6.76
N ALA A 249 -0.89 -18.06 7.40
CA ALA A 249 0.23 -18.73 6.75
C ALA A 249 -0.29 -19.67 5.65
N GLN A 250 -1.22 -20.57 5.98
CA GLN A 250 -1.73 -21.58 5.05
C GLN A 250 -2.38 -20.93 3.83
N ASN A 251 -3.17 -19.88 4.07
CA ASN A 251 -3.79 -19.09 3.01
C ASN A 251 -2.78 -18.45 2.04
N ILE A 252 -1.56 -18.13 2.47
CA ILE A 252 -0.52 -17.57 1.58
C ILE A 252 -0.03 -18.64 0.61
N ILE A 253 0.30 -19.83 1.12
CA ILE A 253 0.83 -20.92 0.31
C ILE A 253 -0.20 -21.43 -0.69
N ASP A 254 -1.45 -21.55 -0.26
CA ASP A 254 -2.51 -22.06 -1.12
C ASP A 254 -2.84 -21.09 -2.27
N LYS A 255 -2.56 -19.78 -2.10
CA LYS A 255 -2.84 -18.75 -3.11
C LYS A 255 -1.66 -18.46 -4.04
N VAL A 256 -0.44 -18.64 -3.56
CA VAL A 256 0.76 -18.42 -4.35
C VAL A 256 0.99 -19.68 -5.18
N GLU A 257 1.03 -19.59 -6.51
CA GLU A 257 1.27 -20.75 -7.40
C GLU A 257 2.75 -21.15 -7.50
N SER A 258 3.68 -20.35 -6.96
CA SER A 258 5.12 -20.64 -7.02
C SER A 258 5.55 -21.67 -5.98
N ASP A 259 6.44 -22.58 -6.36
CA ASP A 259 7.08 -23.54 -5.45
C ASP A 259 8.29 -22.94 -4.70
N HIS A 260 8.57 -21.65 -4.89
CA HIS A 260 9.71 -20.98 -4.27
C HIS A 260 9.26 -19.69 -3.59
N ILE A 261 8.80 -19.82 -2.35
CA ILE A 261 8.26 -18.71 -1.55
C ILE A 261 9.32 -18.24 -0.55
N VAL A 262 9.54 -16.93 -0.49
CA VAL A 262 10.31 -16.26 0.56
C VAL A 262 9.36 -15.38 1.37
N ILE A 263 9.42 -15.49 2.69
CA ILE A 263 8.56 -14.72 3.60
C ILE A 263 9.40 -13.70 4.35
N VAL A 264 8.99 -12.44 4.34
CA VAL A 264 9.59 -11.35 5.12
C VAL A 264 8.67 -11.00 6.29
N CYS A 265 9.18 -11.02 7.52
CA CYS A 265 8.39 -10.81 8.73
C CYS A 265 9.13 -10.09 9.85
N ARG A 266 8.41 -9.70 10.90
CA ARG A 266 9.01 -9.26 12.16
C ARG A 266 9.67 -10.42 12.90
N ASP A 267 10.71 -10.11 13.65
CA ASP A 267 11.43 -11.06 14.50
C ASP A 267 10.52 -11.83 15.46
N ALA A 268 9.54 -11.14 16.07
CA ALA A 268 8.59 -11.74 17.01
C ALA A 268 7.73 -12.87 16.42
N HIS A 269 7.64 -12.95 15.09
CA HIS A 269 6.84 -13.95 14.37
C HIS A 269 7.69 -15.08 13.78
N ALA A 270 9.01 -15.02 13.93
CA ALA A 270 9.93 -15.97 13.32
C ALA A 270 9.64 -17.42 13.71
N ASP A 271 9.38 -17.68 15.00
CA ASP A 271 9.19 -19.04 15.50
C ASP A 271 7.88 -19.66 15.01
N VAL A 272 6.80 -18.87 14.93
CA VAL A 272 5.53 -19.30 14.35
C VAL A 272 5.75 -19.73 12.90
N ILE A 273 6.43 -18.91 12.10
CA ILE A 273 6.68 -19.22 10.68
C ILE A 273 7.60 -20.43 10.53
N LYS A 274 8.62 -20.58 11.39
CA LYS A 274 9.52 -21.75 11.37
C LYS A 274 8.78 -23.03 11.67
N ILE A 275 7.90 -23.04 12.67
CA ILE A 275 7.05 -24.20 13.02
C ILE A 275 6.18 -24.58 11.82
N ILE A 276 5.55 -23.60 11.18
CA ILE A 276 4.68 -23.84 10.03
C ILE A 276 5.50 -24.30 8.82
N ALA A 277 6.68 -23.70 8.57
CA ALA A 277 7.58 -24.09 7.47
C ALA A 277 8.11 -25.53 7.57
N GLN A 278 8.15 -26.10 8.79
CA GLN A 278 8.53 -27.50 9.02
C GLN A 278 7.41 -28.49 8.65
N GLN A 279 6.18 -28.04 8.40
CA GLN A 279 5.11 -28.90 7.92
C GLN A 279 5.43 -29.39 6.49
N ILE A 280 5.11 -30.67 6.19
CA ILE A 280 5.61 -31.38 4.99
C ILE A 280 5.25 -30.67 3.67
N SER A 281 4.05 -30.07 3.57
CA SER A 281 3.62 -29.32 2.38
C SER A 281 4.32 -27.96 2.23
N TRP A 282 4.82 -27.41 3.33
CA TRP A 282 5.46 -26.11 3.41
C TRP A 282 6.95 -26.15 3.12
N GLY A 283 7.65 -27.13 3.72
CA GLY A 283 9.11 -27.24 3.61
C GLY A 283 9.60 -27.43 2.17
N GLN A 284 8.75 -27.91 1.27
CA GLN A 284 9.07 -28.02 -0.15
C GLN A 284 8.93 -26.69 -0.93
N ARG A 285 8.04 -25.80 -0.47
CA ARG A 285 7.67 -24.57 -1.19
C ARG A 285 8.31 -23.31 -0.62
N VAL A 286 8.52 -23.26 0.70
CA VAL A 286 9.16 -22.12 1.37
C VAL A 286 10.67 -22.29 1.33
N ARG A 287 11.37 -21.37 0.63
CA ARG A 287 12.84 -21.40 0.51
C ARG A 287 13.56 -20.62 1.61
N GLY A 288 12.89 -19.69 2.26
CA GLY A 288 13.52 -18.85 3.28
C GLY A 288 12.56 -17.92 4.00
N ILE A 289 12.96 -17.56 5.21
CA ILE A 289 12.31 -16.57 6.06
C ILE A 289 13.35 -15.47 6.30
N ILE A 290 12.95 -14.23 6.07
CA ILE A 290 13.78 -13.03 6.27
C ILE A 290 13.17 -12.23 7.41
N LEU A 291 13.97 -11.97 8.43
CA LEU A 291 13.58 -11.18 9.59
C LEU A 291 13.80 -9.68 9.37
N GLU A 292 13.06 -8.85 10.09
CA GLU A 292 13.23 -7.40 10.11
C GLU A 292 14.64 -7.01 10.55
N SER A 293 15.20 -7.67 11.57
CA SER A 293 16.59 -7.46 11.98
C SER A 293 17.61 -7.78 10.88
N GLU A 294 17.34 -8.79 10.05
CA GLU A 294 18.18 -9.14 8.91
C GLU A 294 18.09 -8.09 7.80
N LEU A 295 16.88 -7.57 7.52
CA LEU A 295 16.72 -6.44 6.59
C LEU A 295 17.50 -5.22 7.07
N ILE A 296 17.40 -4.85 8.35
CA ILE A 296 18.13 -3.71 8.93
C ILE A 296 19.63 -3.91 8.77
N ASN A 297 20.14 -5.11 9.10
CA ASN A 297 21.55 -5.44 8.94
C ASN A 297 22.01 -5.40 7.48
N TRP A 298 21.22 -5.90 6.53
CA TRP A 298 21.57 -5.85 5.12
C TRP A 298 21.53 -4.44 4.53
N TYR A 299 20.61 -3.59 4.98
CA TYR A 299 20.66 -2.16 4.67
C TYR A 299 21.96 -1.54 5.17
N ASP A 300 22.36 -1.79 6.42
CA ASP A 300 23.61 -1.26 6.96
C ASP A 300 24.83 -1.72 6.14
N ARG A 301 24.87 -3.00 5.75
CA ARG A 301 25.92 -3.54 4.87
C ARG A 301 25.94 -2.89 3.48
N CYS A 302 24.78 -2.60 2.90
CA CYS A 302 24.70 -1.91 1.61
C CYS A 302 25.11 -0.45 1.71
N LEU A 303 24.86 0.21 2.84
CA LEU A 303 25.12 1.64 3.04
C LEU A 303 26.54 1.91 3.54
N ARG A 304 27.07 1.06 4.43
CA ARG A 304 28.32 1.31 5.17
C ARG A 304 29.33 0.18 5.09
N GLY A 305 28.97 -0.94 4.43
CA GLY A 305 29.85 -2.08 4.27
C GLY A 305 30.88 -1.90 3.15
N GLU A 306 31.61 -2.99 2.90
CA GLU A 306 32.71 -3.07 1.93
C GLU A 306 32.33 -2.60 0.51
N PHE A 307 31.10 -2.89 0.08
CA PHE A 307 30.59 -2.56 -1.25
C PHE A 307 29.66 -1.33 -1.26
N SER A 308 29.74 -0.47 -0.25
CA SER A 308 28.86 0.72 -0.11
C SER A 308 28.98 1.69 -1.29
N ASN A 309 30.18 1.84 -1.85
CA ASN A 309 30.42 2.65 -3.05
C ASN A 309 29.60 2.20 -4.27
N LEU A 310 29.26 0.91 -4.35
CA LEU A 310 28.43 0.33 -5.41
C LEU A 310 26.94 0.33 -5.03
N LEU A 311 26.62 -0.03 -3.79
CA LEU A 311 25.25 -0.39 -3.38
C LEU A 311 24.46 0.77 -2.79
N ALA A 312 25.10 1.73 -2.11
CA ALA A 312 24.39 2.71 -1.29
C ALA A 312 23.52 3.66 -2.12
N LYS A 313 24.08 4.21 -3.21
CA LYS A 313 23.36 5.16 -4.07
C LYS A 313 22.17 4.49 -4.77
N PRO A 314 22.30 3.33 -5.44
CA PRO A 314 21.14 2.62 -6.00
C PRO A 314 20.08 2.28 -4.95
N LEU A 315 20.48 1.82 -3.76
CA LEU A 315 19.55 1.47 -2.69
C LEU A 315 18.68 2.65 -2.25
N LEU A 316 19.32 3.78 -1.93
CA LEU A 316 18.61 4.99 -1.51
C LEU A 316 17.73 5.56 -2.63
N GLN A 317 18.20 5.48 -3.88
CA GLN A 317 17.41 5.91 -5.04
C GLN A 317 16.15 5.05 -5.22
N TYR A 318 16.30 3.71 -5.20
CA TYR A 318 15.14 2.81 -5.30
C TYR A 318 14.17 3.03 -4.14
N LEU A 319 14.67 3.21 -2.93
CA LEU A 319 13.85 3.50 -1.76
C LEU A 319 13.03 4.78 -1.98
N SER A 320 13.70 5.89 -2.31
CA SER A 320 13.05 7.20 -2.55
C SER A 320 12.00 7.13 -3.65
N ASP A 321 12.36 6.60 -4.83
CA ASP A 321 11.46 6.54 -5.99
C ASP A 321 10.20 5.71 -5.68
N ASN A 322 10.36 4.58 -5.00
CA ASN A 322 9.24 3.71 -4.64
C ASN A 322 8.37 4.32 -3.54
N PHE A 323 8.95 5.03 -2.57
CA PHE A 323 8.19 5.75 -1.55
C PHE A 323 7.37 6.89 -2.16
N ARG A 324 7.97 7.69 -3.05
CA ARG A 324 7.28 8.78 -3.76
C ARG A 324 6.13 8.27 -4.64
N LYS A 325 6.32 7.11 -5.27
CA LYS A 325 5.29 6.47 -6.08
C LYS A 325 4.12 5.91 -5.26
N GLU A 326 4.40 5.28 -4.11
CA GLU A 326 3.36 4.70 -3.24
C GLU A 326 2.59 5.77 -2.46
N PHE A 327 3.30 6.78 -1.99
CA PHE A 327 2.80 7.84 -1.12
C PHE A 327 2.91 9.21 -1.81
N PRO A 328 2.16 9.44 -2.90
CA PRO A 328 2.20 10.70 -3.63
C PRO A 328 1.74 11.85 -2.73
N GLN A 329 2.50 12.93 -2.73
CA GLN A 329 2.12 14.17 -2.06
C GLN A 329 1.03 14.89 -2.85
N SER A 330 0.05 15.43 -2.12
CA SER A 330 -1.01 16.20 -2.74
C SER A 330 -0.58 17.62 -3.09
N ILE A 331 -0.24 17.84 -4.37
CA ILE A 331 0.10 19.18 -4.88
C ILE A 331 -1.10 20.13 -4.95
N ALA A 332 -2.32 19.58 -5.10
CA ALA A 332 -3.55 20.35 -5.31
C ALA A 332 -4.33 20.61 -4.01
N LEU A 333 -3.82 20.21 -2.84
CA LEU A 333 -4.58 20.25 -1.59
C LEU A 333 -4.95 21.67 -1.17
N ILE A 334 -4.02 22.63 -1.26
CA ILE A 334 -4.27 24.02 -0.87
C ILE A 334 -5.36 24.61 -1.77
N ASP A 335 -5.19 24.52 -3.10
CA ASP A 335 -6.17 24.99 -4.09
C ASP A 335 -7.55 24.34 -3.87
N PHE A 336 -7.57 23.05 -3.55
CA PHE A 336 -8.79 22.31 -3.26
C PHE A 336 -9.49 22.82 -2.00
N LEU A 337 -8.75 23.09 -0.91
CA LEU A 337 -9.30 23.63 0.33
C LEU A 337 -9.82 25.07 0.13
N GLU A 338 -9.14 25.87 -0.69
CA GLU A 338 -9.54 27.23 -1.05
C GLU A 338 -10.83 27.26 -1.88
N GLU A 339 -10.88 26.47 -2.96
CA GLU A 339 -12.06 26.34 -3.84
C GLU A 339 -13.30 25.95 -3.04
N ARG A 340 -13.13 25.01 -2.08
CA ARG A 340 -14.21 24.55 -1.21
C ARG A 340 -14.52 25.50 -0.05
N LYS A 341 -13.77 26.60 0.07
CA LYS A 341 -13.87 27.63 1.11
C LYS A 341 -13.64 27.09 2.52
N TYR A 342 -12.92 25.97 2.66
CA TYR A 342 -12.65 25.35 3.96
C TYR A 342 -11.61 26.14 4.77
N LEU A 343 -10.65 26.81 4.12
CA LEU A 343 -9.67 27.66 4.83
C LEU A 343 -10.31 28.90 5.47
N LYS A 344 -11.41 29.39 4.91
CA LYS A 344 -12.12 30.60 5.36
C LYS A 344 -13.31 30.30 6.26
N LEU A 345 -13.61 29.03 6.51
CA LEU A 345 -14.75 28.62 7.31
C LEU A 345 -14.45 28.88 8.79
N LYS A 346 -15.22 29.80 9.40
CA LYS A 346 -15.12 30.09 10.84
C LYS A 346 -15.92 29.04 11.62
N ILE A 347 -15.19 28.09 12.19
CA ILE A 347 -15.69 27.20 13.23
C ILE A 347 -15.33 27.84 14.57
N ARG A 348 -16.21 27.79 15.57
CA ARG A 348 -15.88 28.34 16.89
C ARG A 348 -14.82 27.46 17.54
N ASP A 349 -13.90 28.05 18.29
CA ASP A 349 -12.79 27.31 18.91
C ASP A 349 -13.28 26.28 19.94
N ASP A 350 -14.46 26.49 20.54
CA ASP A 350 -15.12 25.57 21.46
C ASP A 350 -15.99 24.51 20.76
N ASP A 351 -16.11 24.57 19.43
CA ASP A 351 -16.87 23.61 18.66
C ASP A 351 -16.05 22.32 18.46
N ILE A 352 -16.71 21.17 18.56
CA ILE A 352 -16.07 19.86 18.41
C ILE A 352 -15.40 19.67 17.03
N TRP A 353 -15.74 20.50 16.04
CA TRP A 353 -15.12 20.47 14.70
C TRP A 353 -13.92 21.41 14.54
N ALA A 354 -13.56 22.14 15.58
CA ALA A 354 -12.29 22.86 15.64
C ALA A 354 -11.13 21.85 15.59
N ILE A 355 -10.02 22.29 14.99
CA ILE A 355 -8.76 21.56 15.02
C ILE A 355 -7.79 22.51 15.71
N ASP A 356 -7.13 21.98 16.74
CA ASP A 356 -6.13 22.71 17.54
C ASP A 356 -4.94 23.19 16.70
#